data_AF-A0A529NRP5-F1
#
_entry.id   AF-A0A529NRP5-F1
#
_cell.length_a   1.000
_cell.length_b   1.000
_cell.length_c   1.000
_cell.angle_alpha   90.00
_cell.angle_beta   90.00
_cell.angle_gamma   90.00
#
_symmetry.space_group_name_H-M   'P 1'
#
loop_
_entity.id
_entity.type
_entity.pdbx_description
1 polymer ?
#
loop_
_entity_poly.entity_id
_entity_poly.type
_entity_poly.pdbx_seq_one_letter_code
_entity_poly.pdbx_strand_id
1 'polypeptide(L)'
;KRLAAKADELEKRLKAGATLDVIAGELKLEKQTKRGLKREADDADFGKEGAAEMFGVGEGGTGLIPSPTGDGQILYKVAEVFEPAGADASSVPDDAQKSFTAGMSDDLLDQLVAQLQTQYDVRIDQTAVTQAQAR
;
A
#
# COMPACT_ATOMS: atom_id res chain seq x y z
N LYS A 1 -9.91 28.32 -3.47
CA LYS A 1 -11.30 27.84 -3.27
C LYS A 1 -12.06 27.57 -4.58
N ARG A 2 -12.00 28.44 -5.61
CA ARG A 2 -12.67 28.17 -6.92
C ARG A 2 -12.10 26.99 -7.69
N LEU A 3 -10.78 26.78 -7.65
CA LEU A 3 -10.12 25.69 -8.37
C LEU A 3 -10.54 24.31 -7.85
N ALA A 4 -10.48 24.10 -6.53
CA ALA A 4 -10.90 22.85 -5.90
C ALA A 4 -12.37 22.52 -6.18
N ALA A 5 -13.28 23.48 -6.03
CA ALA A 5 -14.70 23.26 -6.33
C ALA A 5 -14.95 22.86 -7.79
N LYS A 6 -14.21 23.47 -8.73
CA LYS A 6 -14.28 23.11 -10.15
C LYS A 6 -13.70 21.71 -10.39
N ALA A 7 -12.60 21.38 -9.73
CA ALA A 7 -11.97 20.06 -9.84
C ALA A 7 -12.92 18.95 -9.34
N ASP A 8 -13.57 19.15 -8.20
CA ASP A 8 -14.56 18.21 -7.64
C ASP A 8 -15.76 17.99 -8.57
N GLU A 9 -16.23 19.06 -9.23
CA GLU A 9 -17.32 18.97 -10.22
C GLU A 9 -16.91 18.11 -11.42
N LEU A 10 -15.68 18.32 -11.93
CA LEU A 10 -15.15 17.56 -13.06
C LEU A 10 -14.91 16.09 -12.69
N GLU A 11 -14.45 15.82 -11.46
CA GLU A 11 -14.30 14.46 -10.96
C GLU A 11 -15.65 13.73 -10.89
N LYS A 12 -16.71 14.40 -10.41
CA LYS A 12 -18.06 13.84 -10.42
C LYS A 12 -18.56 13.54 -11.83
N ARG A 13 -18.29 14.42 -12.80
CA ARG A 13 -18.64 14.18 -14.21
C ARG A 13 -17.88 13.00 -14.79
N LEU A 14 -16.59 12.87 -14.47
CA LEU A 14 -15.76 11.74 -14.88
C LEU A 14 -16.29 10.43 -14.29
N LYS A 15 -16.67 10.41 -13.01
CA LYS A 15 -17.31 9.27 -12.34
C LYS A 15 -18.69 8.93 -12.93
N ALA A 16 -19.44 9.94 -13.41
CA ALA A 16 -20.72 9.77 -14.08
C ALA A 16 -20.61 9.25 -15.53
N GLY A 17 -19.40 9.08 -16.06
CA GLY A 17 -19.15 8.48 -17.38
C GLY A 17 -18.72 9.46 -18.48
N ALA A 18 -18.49 10.75 -18.17
CA ALA A 18 -17.84 11.65 -19.13
C ALA A 18 -16.39 11.17 -19.39
N THR A 19 -15.88 11.36 -20.61
CA THR A 19 -14.49 11.01 -20.92
C THR A 19 -13.54 12.17 -20.57
N LEU A 20 -12.29 11.85 -20.24
CA LEU A 20 -11.25 12.87 -20.07
C LEU A 20 -11.04 13.70 -21.33
N ASP A 21 -11.26 13.14 -22.53
CA ASP A 21 -11.18 13.87 -23.79
C ASP A 21 -12.25 14.98 -23.89
N VAL A 22 -13.49 14.69 -23.49
CA VAL A 22 -14.57 15.69 -23.46
C VAL A 22 -14.26 16.78 -22.44
N ILE A 23 -13.85 16.41 -21.23
CA ILE A 23 -13.51 17.37 -20.17
C ILE A 23 -12.33 18.26 -20.57
N ALA A 24 -11.28 17.67 -21.16
CA ALA A 24 -10.11 18.40 -21.62
C ALA A 24 -10.48 19.38 -22.76
N GLY A 25 -11.30 18.94 -23.72
CA GLY A 25 -11.78 19.79 -24.81
C GLY A 25 -12.58 21.00 -24.33
N GLU A 26 -13.48 20.83 -23.35
CA GLU A 26 -14.25 21.93 -22.75
C GLU A 26 -13.35 22.98 -22.05
N LEU A 27 -12.25 22.51 -21.45
CA LEU A 27 -11.30 23.34 -20.72
C LEU A 27 -10.18 23.90 -21.60
N LYS A 28 -10.15 23.53 -22.89
CA LYS A 28 -9.02 23.81 -23.81
C LYS A 28 -7.68 23.29 -23.26
N LEU A 29 -7.72 22.13 -22.63
CA LEU A 29 -6.57 21.41 -22.12
C LEU A 29 -6.30 20.18 -23.00
N GLU A 30 -5.07 19.67 -22.93
CA GLU A 30 -4.68 18.43 -23.61
C GLU A 30 -4.73 17.26 -22.63
N LYS A 31 -5.28 16.12 -23.09
CA LYS A 31 -5.20 14.87 -22.35
C LYS A 31 -3.79 14.30 -22.47
N GLN A 32 -3.15 14.07 -21.34
CA GLN A 32 -1.86 13.39 -21.27
C GLN A 32 -2.04 11.94 -20.81
N THR A 33 -1.23 11.03 -21.35
CA THR A 33 -1.17 9.63 -20.93
C THR A 33 0.24 9.33 -20.48
N LYS A 34 0.40 9.03 -19.19
CA LYS A 34 1.69 8.64 -18.61
C LYS A 34 1.69 7.13 -18.33
N ARG A 35 2.79 6.48 -18.68
CA ARG A 35 3.02 5.04 -18.46
C ARG A 35 4.26 4.84 -17.60
N GLY A 36 4.33 3.68 -16.93
CA GLY A 36 5.50 3.29 -16.15
C GLY A 36 5.59 3.94 -14.77
N LEU A 37 4.48 4.44 -14.23
CA LEU A 37 4.42 4.89 -12.84
C LEU A 37 4.63 3.68 -11.89
N LYS A 38 5.50 3.83 -10.90
CA LYS A 38 5.78 2.80 -9.89
C LYS A 38 5.25 3.24 -8.53
N ARG A 39 4.90 2.28 -7.67
CA ARG A 39 4.27 2.51 -6.36
C ARG A 39 5.10 3.40 -5.42
N GLU A 40 6.43 3.33 -5.51
CA GLU A 40 7.37 4.11 -4.70
C GLU A 40 8.11 5.20 -5.50
N ALA A 41 7.63 5.57 -6.69
CA ALA A 41 8.28 6.59 -7.50
C ALA A 41 8.01 8.01 -6.97
N ASP A 42 9.05 8.84 -6.94
CA ASP A 42 8.89 10.29 -6.92
C ASP A 42 8.79 10.78 -8.35
N ASP A 43 7.56 10.80 -8.86
CA ASP A 43 7.28 11.10 -10.26
C ASP A 43 7.30 12.61 -10.52
N ALA A 44 7.90 13.05 -11.64
CA ALA A 44 8.01 14.48 -11.95
C ALA A 44 6.64 15.18 -12.15
N ASP A 45 5.61 14.46 -12.59
CA ASP A 45 4.29 15.03 -12.91
C ASP A 45 3.29 14.84 -11.77
N PHE A 46 3.45 13.78 -10.95
CA PHE A 46 2.50 13.44 -9.89
C PHE A 46 3.08 13.54 -8.48
N GLY A 47 4.40 13.60 -8.33
CA GLY A 47 5.10 13.51 -7.06
C GLY A 47 4.88 12.18 -6.35
N LYS A 48 5.55 12.00 -5.23
CA LYS A 48 5.39 10.81 -4.37
C LYS A 48 3.95 10.62 -3.86
N GLU A 49 3.30 11.70 -3.43
CA GLU A 49 1.93 11.65 -2.89
C GLU A 49 0.90 11.27 -3.97
N GLY A 50 1.03 11.84 -5.17
CA GLY A 50 0.15 11.50 -6.28
C GLY A 50 0.34 10.08 -6.77
N ALA A 51 1.58 9.56 -6.78
CA ALA A 51 1.85 8.16 -7.07
C ALA A 51 1.16 7.23 -6.06
N ALA A 52 1.29 7.51 -4.76
CA ALA A 52 0.63 6.73 -3.71
C ALA A 52 -0.89 6.72 -3.86
N GLU A 53 -1.49 7.87 -4.14
CA GLU A 53 -2.94 8.03 -4.34
C GLU A 53 -3.43 7.19 -5.54
N MET A 54 -2.77 7.28 -6.70
CA MET A 54 -3.15 6.51 -7.89
C MET A 54 -3.09 4.99 -7.65
N PHE A 55 -2.10 4.53 -6.89
CA PHE A 55 -1.94 3.11 -6.52
C PHE A 55 -2.90 2.66 -5.40
N GLY A 56 -3.64 3.58 -4.78
CA GLY A 56 -4.70 3.30 -3.81
C GLY A 56 -6.08 3.05 -4.44
N VAL A 57 -6.38 3.66 -5.60
CA VAL A 57 -7.72 3.57 -6.23
C VAL A 57 -7.89 2.36 -7.16
N GLY A 58 -6.78 1.85 -7.72
CA GLY A 58 -6.79 0.70 -8.63
C GLY A 58 -7.23 1.02 -10.06
N GLU A 59 -7.30 0.00 -10.92
CA GLU A 59 -7.66 0.14 -12.33
C GLU A 59 -9.07 0.72 -12.51
N GLY A 60 -9.22 1.66 -13.46
CA GLY A 60 -10.48 2.37 -13.72
C GLY A 60 -10.80 3.45 -12.67
N GLY A 61 -10.07 3.48 -11.56
CA GLY A 61 -10.18 4.49 -10.51
C GLY A 61 -9.90 5.89 -11.03
N THR A 62 -10.53 6.88 -10.41
CA THR A 62 -10.40 8.30 -10.77
C THR A 62 -10.16 9.10 -9.51
N GLY A 63 -9.38 10.17 -9.60
CA GLY A 63 -9.14 11.02 -8.46
C GLY A 63 -8.59 12.39 -8.83
N LEU A 64 -8.35 13.18 -7.79
CA LEU A 64 -7.77 14.51 -7.87
C LEU A 64 -6.48 14.54 -7.05
N ILE A 65 -5.41 15.07 -7.62
CA ILE A 65 -4.16 15.32 -6.91
C ILE A 65 -3.71 16.76 -7.15
N PRO A 66 -3.04 17.41 -6.18
CA PRO A 66 -2.38 18.68 -6.42
C PRO A 66 -1.23 18.50 -7.42
N SER A 67 -1.01 19.50 -8.27
CA SER A 67 0.20 19.55 -9.09
C SER A 67 1.43 19.65 -8.18
N PRO A 68 2.53 18.90 -8.43
CA PRO A 68 3.78 19.03 -7.68
C PRO A 68 4.36 20.46 -7.71
N THR A 69 4.04 21.23 -8.76
CA THR A 69 4.44 22.65 -8.87
C THR A 69 3.63 23.59 -7.98
N GLY A 70 2.54 23.12 -7.35
CA GLY A 70 1.66 23.92 -6.49
C GLY A 70 0.64 24.79 -7.23
N ASP A 71 0.73 24.89 -8.55
CA ASP A 71 -0.06 25.84 -9.35
C ASP A 71 -1.41 25.29 -9.83
N GLY A 72 -1.74 24.04 -9.51
CA GLY A 72 -2.85 23.35 -10.16
C GLY A 72 -3.42 22.14 -9.42
N GLN A 73 -4.47 21.58 -10.04
CA GLN A 73 -5.09 20.31 -9.68
C GLN A 73 -5.10 19.43 -10.93
N ILE A 74 -4.75 18.16 -10.77
CA ILE A 74 -4.72 17.16 -11.84
C ILE A 74 -5.88 16.21 -11.59
N LEU A 75 -6.78 16.12 -12.57
CA LEU A 75 -7.81 15.08 -12.64
C LEU A 75 -7.26 13.91 -13.43
N TYR A 76 -7.27 12.72 -12.84
CA TYR A 76 -6.73 11.52 -13.46
C TYR A 76 -7.75 10.39 -13.50
N LYS A 77 -7.47 9.42 -14.39
CA LYS A 77 -8.11 8.11 -14.43
C LYS A 77 -7.02 7.06 -14.63
N VAL A 78 -6.99 6.06 -13.76
CA VAL A 78 -6.10 4.90 -13.90
C VAL A 78 -6.62 4.08 -15.07
N ALA A 79 -5.87 4.09 -16.18
CA ALA A 79 -6.28 3.40 -17.39
C ALA A 79 -6.10 1.88 -17.28
N GLU A 80 -4.99 1.45 -16.70
CA GLU A 80 -4.57 0.04 -16.65
C GLU A 80 -3.56 -0.14 -15.53
N VAL A 81 -3.57 -1.32 -14.88
CA VAL A 81 -2.57 -1.70 -13.87
C VAL A 81 -1.86 -2.97 -14.33
N PHE A 82 -0.53 -2.94 -14.32
CA PHE A 82 0.30 -4.07 -14.71
C PHE A 82 1.00 -4.67 -13.50
N GLU A 83 0.94 -5.99 -13.37
CA GLU A 83 1.87 -6.72 -12.51
C GLU A 83 3.27 -6.69 -13.14
N PRO A 84 4.31 -6.29 -12.38
CA PRO A 84 5.66 -6.28 -12.92
C PRO A 84 6.11 -7.71 -13.25
N ALA A 85 6.81 -7.86 -14.38
CA ALA A 85 7.38 -9.15 -14.76
C ALA A 85 8.33 -9.65 -13.66
N GLY A 86 8.15 -10.90 -13.23
CA GLY A 86 8.94 -11.50 -12.16
C GLY A 86 8.44 -11.21 -10.75
N ALA A 87 7.24 -10.66 -10.55
CA ALA A 87 6.58 -10.57 -9.26
C ALA A 87 6.04 -11.94 -8.79
N ASP A 88 6.93 -12.92 -8.64
CA ASP A 88 6.61 -14.24 -8.08
C ASP A 88 7.22 -14.40 -6.67
N ALA A 89 7.11 -15.58 -6.06
CA ALA A 89 7.65 -15.82 -4.72
C ALA A 89 9.17 -15.52 -4.61
N SER A 90 9.92 -15.61 -5.71
CA SER A 90 11.36 -15.29 -5.75
C SER A 90 11.65 -13.79 -5.71
N SER A 91 10.64 -12.93 -5.90
CA SER A 91 10.77 -11.47 -5.76
C SER A 91 10.75 -10.99 -4.31
N VAL A 92 10.34 -11.83 -3.37
CA VAL A 92 10.38 -11.52 -1.94
C VAL A 92 11.83 -11.64 -1.47
N PRO A 93 12.42 -10.59 -0.86
CA PRO A 93 13.81 -10.65 -0.37
C PRO A 93 14.04 -11.82 0.60
N ASP A 94 15.15 -12.53 0.47
CA ASP A 94 15.49 -13.69 1.30
C ASP A 94 15.37 -13.41 2.81
N ASP A 95 15.78 -12.22 3.25
CA ASP A 95 15.72 -11.83 4.66
C ASP A 95 14.27 -11.66 5.15
N ALA A 96 13.36 -11.21 4.29
CA ALA A 96 11.94 -11.14 4.59
C ALA A 96 11.34 -12.55 4.71
N GLN A 97 11.75 -13.48 3.84
CA GLN A 97 11.31 -14.89 3.92
C GLN A 97 11.79 -15.56 5.22
N LYS A 98 13.07 -15.36 5.57
CA LYS A 98 13.68 -15.93 6.78
C LYS A 98 13.05 -15.36 8.05
N SER A 99 12.88 -14.04 8.14
CA SER A 99 12.28 -13.41 9.32
C SER A 99 10.83 -13.83 9.52
N PHE A 100 10.05 -13.94 8.45
CA PHE A 100 8.69 -14.47 8.51
C PHE A 100 8.66 -15.93 8.99
N THR A 101 9.53 -16.77 8.44
CA THR A 101 9.62 -18.20 8.83
C THR A 101 10.02 -18.38 10.29
N ALA A 102 10.99 -17.59 10.77
CA ALA A 102 11.43 -17.63 12.16
C ALA A 102 10.30 -17.20 13.10
N GLY A 103 9.65 -16.07 12.83
CA GLY A 103 8.54 -15.59 13.66
C GLY A 103 7.36 -16.56 13.72
N MET A 104 7.04 -17.22 12.61
CA MET A 104 5.99 -18.25 12.59
C MET A 104 6.41 -19.52 13.33
N SER A 105 7.69 -19.90 13.29
CA SER A 105 8.19 -21.06 14.05
C SER A 105 8.12 -20.82 15.54
N ASP A 106 8.50 -19.64 16.00
CA ASP A 106 8.46 -19.26 17.42
C ASP A 106 7.02 -19.22 17.95
N ASP A 107 6.08 -18.62 17.22
CA ASP A 107 4.65 -18.60 17.62
C ASP A 107 4.06 -20.01 17.72
N LEU A 108 4.37 -20.90 16.76
CA LEU A 108 3.91 -22.28 16.82
C LEU A 108 4.51 -23.04 18.01
N LEU A 109 5.78 -22.78 18.37
CA LEU A 109 6.41 -23.36 19.55
C LEU A 109 5.76 -22.84 20.84
N ASP A 110 5.50 -21.54 20.93
CA ASP A 110 4.84 -20.93 22.10
C ASP A 110 3.42 -21.47 22.27
N GLN A 111 2.66 -21.59 21.18
CA GLN A 111 1.32 -22.19 21.20
C GLN A 111 1.36 -23.66 21.65
N LEU A 112 2.34 -24.44 21.18
CA LEU A 112 2.54 -25.82 21.63
C LEU A 112 2.87 -25.88 23.12
N VAL A 113 3.79 -25.04 23.61
CA VAL A 113 4.17 -24.99 25.03
C VAL A 113 2.96 -24.60 25.89
N ALA A 114 2.22 -23.57 25.50
CA ALA A 114 1.01 -23.15 26.21
C ALA A 114 -0.03 -24.27 26.26
N GLN A 115 -0.26 -24.96 25.13
CA GLN A 115 -1.18 -26.10 25.09
C GLN A 115 -0.72 -27.23 26.02
N LEU A 116 0.57 -27.56 26.05
CA LEU A 116 1.10 -28.59 26.94
C LEU A 116 0.95 -28.19 28.41
N GLN A 117 1.19 -26.92 28.77
CA GLN A 117 0.98 -26.42 30.13
C GLN A 117 -0.47 -26.50 30.59
N THR A 118 -1.45 -26.42 29.68
CA THR A 118 -2.87 -26.65 30.04
C THR A 118 -3.22 -28.12 30.26
N GLN A 119 -2.52 -29.05 29.59
CA GLN A 119 -2.79 -30.49 29.68
C GLN A 119 -2.06 -31.16 30.85
N TYR A 120 -0.89 -30.64 31.21
CA TYR A 120 -0.03 -31.21 32.25
C TYR A 120 0.07 -30.26 33.45
N ASP A 121 -0.12 -30.79 34.66
CA ASP A 121 0.00 -30.02 35.91
C ASP A 121 1.47 -29.64 36.16
N VAL A 122 1.83 -28.37 35.88
CA VAL A 122 3.18 -27.85 36.06
C VAL A 122 3.39 -27.46 37.52
N ARG A 123 4.26 -28.19 38.22
CA ARG A 123 4.66 -27.87 39.61
C ARG A 123 6.11 -27.43 39.64
N ILE A 124 6.35 -26.24 40.19
CA ILE A 124 7.69 -25.70 40.40
C ILE A 124 8.24 -26.26 41.71
N ASP A 125 9.37 -26.97 41.66
CA ASP A 125 10.12 -27.34 42.85
C ASP A 125 10.93 -26.12 43.34
N GLN A 126 10.34 -25.40 44.29
CA GLN A 126 10.95 -24.21 44.87
C GLN A 126 12.31 -24.50 45.52
N THR A 127 12.52 -25.72 46.03
CA THR A 127 13.78 -26.11 46.70
C THR A 127 14.91 -26.22 45.69
N ALA A 128 14.65 -26.82 44.53
CA ALA A 128 15.60 -26.92 43.43
C ALA A 128 15.98 -25.54 42.87
N VAL A 129 15.01 -24.62 42.75
CA VAL A 129 15.25 -23.25 42.28
C VAL A 129 16.16 -22.48 43.24
N THR A 130 15.90 -22.54 44.55
CA THR A 130 16.73 -21.85 45.56
C THR A 130 18.16 -22.40 45.59
N GLN A 131 18.36 -23.71 45.40
CA GLN A 131 19.70 -24.30 45.33
C GLN A 131 20.47 -23.89 44.06
N ALA A 132 19.79 -23.69 42.94
CA ALA A 132 20.41 -23.23 41.69
C ALA A 132 20.82 -21.76 41.73
N GLN A 133 20.08 -20.90 42.44
CA GLN A 133 20.38 -19.47 42.61
C GLN A 133 21.51 -19.19 43.63
N ALA A 134 21.76 -20.12 44.55
CA ALA A 134 22.80 -20.01 45.57
C ALA A 134 24.20 -20.45 45.09
N ARG A 135 24.34 -20.84 43.82
CA ARG A 135 25.62 -21.16 43.16
C ARG A 135 26.16 -19.99 42.36
#